data_AF-A0A3B1B461-F1
#
_entry.id   AF-A0A3B1B461-F1
#
_cell.length_a   1.000
_cell.length_b   1.000
_cell.length_c   1.000
_cell.angle_alpha   90.00
_cell.angle_beta   90.00
_cell.angle_gamma   90.00
#
_symmetry.space_group_name_H-M   'P 1'
#
loop_
_entity.id
_entity.type
_entity.pdbx_description
1 polymer ?
#
loop_
_entity_poly.entity_id
_entity_poly.type
_entity_poly.pdbx_seq_one_letter_code
_entity_poly.pdbx_strand_id
1 'polypeptide(L)'
;MTEAPDSINTTKFISAQSARRSATWFNYGNLLAILIPMPIMIFWFGASIAVYTMLRHHPNERVGHYTQWAAYRFYGLLGLVVVVATFYGTSIMAWLITWAVLAIIMVPWTIYDLILIYKEEWHESEFEQQPVLQPEQVKQRKDNDQTS
;
A
#
# COMPACT_ATOMS: atom_id res chain seq x y z
N MET A 1 -47.89 14.04 2.67
CA MET A 1 -46.82 13.51 1.80
C MET A 1 -45.60 14.36 2.09
N THR A 2 -44.77 13.93 3.04
CA THR A 2 -43.65 14.71 3.56
C THR A 2 -42.40 14.16 2.87
N GLU A 3 -41.78 14.96 2.01
CA GLU A 3 -40.54 14.57 1.34
C GLU A 3 -39.45 14.37 2.41
N ALA A 4 -38.79 13.20 2.38
CA ALA A 4 -37.67 12.90 3.27
C ALA A 4 -36.54 13.89 2.98
N PRO A 5 -35.83 14.41 4.01
CA PRO A 5 -34.73 15.33 3.79
C PRO A 5 -33.66 14.63 2.95
N ASP A 6 -33.26 15.25 1.84
CA ASP A 6 -32.17 14.81 0.96
C ASP A 6 -30.96 14.44 1.81
N SER A 7 -30.72 13.14 1.97
CA SER A 7 -29.48 12.64 2.54
C SER A 7 -28.38 13.06 1.59
N ILE A 8 -27.53 13.99 2.03
CA ILE A 8 -26.41 14.50 1.25
C ILE A 8 -25.42 13.35 1.11
N ASN A 9 -25.61 12.49 0.09
CA ASN A 9 -24.68 11.46 -0.32
C ASN A 9 -23.42 12.19 -0.76
N THR A 10 -22.48 12.33 0.17
CA THR A 10 -21.22 13.02 -0.08
C THR A 10 -20.32 12.01 -0.79
N THR A 11 -20.55 11.84 -2.09
CA THR A 11 -19.72 10.97 -2.93
C THR A 11 -18.31 11.52 -2.93
N LYS A 12 -17.41 10.92 -2.13
CA LYS A 12 -16.02 11.34 -2.05
C LYS A 12 -15.26 10.68 -3.19
N PHE A 13 -15.10 11.40 -4.29
CA PHE A 13 -14.27 10.98 -5.41
C PHE A 13 -12.80 10.85 -4.96
N ILE A 14 -12.22 9.66 -5.08
CA ILE A 14 -10.78 9.47 -4.91
C ILE A 14 -10.16 9.52 -6.30
N SER A 15 -9.31 10.53 -6.51
CA SER A 15 -8.65 10.71 -7.80
C SER A 15 -7.75 9.52 -8.13
N ALA A 16 -7.84 9.07 -9.38
CA ALA A 16 -7.02 8.00 -9.95
C ALA A 16 -5.50 8.25 -9.75
N GLN A 17 -5.10 9.52 -9.77
CA GLN A 17 -3.72 9.94 -9.57
C GLN A 17 -3.22 9.74 -8.13
N SER A 18 -4.09 9.88 -7.13
CA SER A 18 -3.78 9.60 -5.72
C SER A 18 -3.54 8.10 -5.50
N ALA A 19 -4.41 7.25 -6.06
CA ALA A 19 -4.28 5.80 -5.99
C ALA A 19 -2.97 5.30 -6.63
N ARG A 20 -2.63 5.82 -7.82
CA ARG A 20 -1.37 5.51 -8.50
C ARG A 20 -0.15 5.90 -7.67
N ARG A 21 -0.17 7.11 -7.08
CA ARG A 21 0.95 7.58 -6.25
C ARG A 21 1.14 6.67 -5.04
N SER A 22 0.05 6.33 -4.35
CA SER A 22 0.03 5.35 -3.25
C SER A 22 0.66 4.01 -3.64
N ALA A 23 0.30 3.43 -4.79
CA ALA A 23 0.87 2.16 -5.27
C ALA A 23 2.38 2.23 -5.56
N THR A 24 2.91 3.40 -5.93
CA THR A 24 4.34 3.56 -6.21
C THR A 24 5.22 3.68 -4.96
N TRP A 25 4.68 4.11 -3.82
CA TRP A 25 5.46 4.37 -2.60
C TRP A 25 6.23 3.15 -2.10
N PHE A 26 5.60 1.97 -2.14
CA PHE A 26 6.25 0.74 -1.67
C PHE A 26 7.44 0.38 -2.56
N ASN A 27 7.29 0.49 -3.88
CA ASN A 27 8.35 0.23 -4.84
C ASN A 27 9.51 1.25 -4.71
N TYR A 28 9.22 2.52 -4.45
CA TYR A 28 10.27 3.52 -4.22
C TYR A 28 11.07 3.25 -2.95
N GLY A 29 10.40 2.93 -1.84
CA GLY A 29 11.12 2.63 -0.61
C GLY A 29 11.92 1.33 -0.70
N ASN A 30 11.40 0.33 -1.41
CA ASN A 30 12.16 -0.88 -1.77
C ASN A 30 13.43 -0.54 -2.55
N LEU A 31 13.31 0.30 -3.59
CA LEU A 31 14.46 0.72 -4.39
C LEU A 31 15.50 1.46 -3.55
N LEU A 32 15.05 2.37 -2.68
CA LEU A 32 15.93 3.14 -1.80
C LEU A 32 16.63 2.24 -0.77
N ALA A 33 15.91 1.30 -0.18
CA ALA A 33 16.44 0.32 0.77
C ALA A 33 17.54 -0.55 0.14
N ILE A 34 17.41 -0.86 -1.14
CA ILE A 34 18.43 -1.62 -1.85
C ILE A 34 19.59 -0.73 -2.21
N LEU A 35 19.37 0.43 -2.81
CA LEU A 35 20.49 1.30 -3.22
C LEU A 35 21.35 1.77 -2.04
N ILE A 36 20.75 1.92 -0.86
CA ILE A 36 21.43 2.35 0.36
C ILE A 36 21.12 1.35 1.48
N PRO A 37 21.83 0.21 1.55
CA PRO A 37 21.48 -0.86 2.48
C PRO A 37 21.64 -0.44 3.95
N MET A 38 22.69 0.31 4.28
CA MET A 38 22.93 0.82 5.63
C MET A 38 22.82 2.35 5.65
N PRO A 39 22.00 2.95 6.54
CA PRO A 39 21.05 2.32 7.48
C PRO A 39 19.63 2.13 6.89
N ILE A 40 19.40 2.54 5.64
CA ILE A 40 18.04 2.72 5.12
C ILE A 40 17.27 1.40 5.02
N MET A 41 17.92 0.27 4.71
CA MET A 41 17.22 -1.02 4.62
C MET A 41 16.58 -1.43 5.95
N ILE A 42 17.26 -1.18 7.08
CA ILE A 42 16.75 -1.51 8.42
C ILE A 42 15.53 -0.65 8.76
N PHE A 43 15.61 0.66 8.50
CA PHE A 43 14.48 1.55 8.74
C PHE A 43 13.31 1.26 7.80
N TRP A 44 13.61 0.97 6.53
CA TRP A 44 12.59 0.60 5.55
C TRP A 44 11.92 -0.73 5.89
N PHE A 45 12.66 -1.70 6.44
CA PHE A 45 12.07 -2.96 6.89
C PHE A 45 10.90 -2.70 7.87
N GLY A 46 11.11 -1.89 8.90
CA GLY A 46 10.04 -1.49 9.82
C GLY A 46 8.94 -0.64 9.15
N ALA A 47 9.34 0.37 8.37
CA ALA A 47 8.40 1.26 7.69
C ALA A 47 7.52 0.52 6.68
N SER A 48 8.03 -0.53 6.03
CA SER A 48 7.32 -1.28 5.00
C SER A 48 6.06 -1.95 5.52
N ILE A 49 6.04 -2.39 6.80
CA ILE A 49 4.83 -2.93 7.44
C ILE A 49 3.78 -1.84 7.59
N ALA A 50 4.17 -0.64 8.04
CA ALA A 50 3.25 0.48 8.20
C ALA A 50 2.69 0.94 6.84
N VAL A 51 3.55 1.05 5.83
CA VAL A 51 3.15 1.41 4.46
C VAL A 51 2.21 0.34 3.89
N TYR A 52 2.52 -0.94 4.12
CA TYR A 52 1.67 -2.05 3.70
C TYR A 52 0.28 -1.99 4.34
N THR A 53 0.16 -1.75 5.65
CA THR A 53 -1.15 -1.67 6.31
C THR A 53 -1.94 -0.46 5.82
N MET A 54 -1.30 0.68 5.60
CA MET A 54 -1.96 1.87 5.05
C MET A 54 -2.50 1.61 3.64
N LEU A 55 -1.70 0.98 2.77
CA LEU A 55 -2.07 0.71 1.37
C LEU A 55 -3.07 -0.43 1.23
N ARG A 56 -3.06 -1.40 2.15
CA ARG A 56 -3.99 -2.53 2.12
C ARG A 56 -5.44 -2.14 2.40
N HIS A 57 -5.66 -1.06 3.15
CA HIS A 57 -6.99 -0.50 3.39
C HIS A 57 -7.36 0.57 2.37
N HIS A 58 -6.55 0.78 1.33
CA HIS A 58 -6.88 1.71 0.27
C HIS A 58 -8.11 1.17 -0.48
N PRO A 59 -9.12 2.01 -0.71
CA PRO A 59 -10.41 1.53 -1.19
C PRO A 59 -10.34 1.06 -2.67
N ASN A 60 -9.26 1.38 -3.38
CA ASN A 60 -8.94 0.81 -4.69
C ASN A 60 -8.12 -0.49 -4.54
N GLU A 61 -8.72 -1.62 -4.90
CA GLU A 61 -8.14 -2.97 -4.82
C GLU A 61 -6.80 -3.13 -5.55
N ARG A 62 -6.57 -2.38 -6.63
CA ARG A 62 -5.33 -2.46 -7.43
C ARG A 62 -4.12 -1.98 -6.64
N VAL A 63 -4.30 -0.95 -5.80
CA VAL A 63 -3.24 -0.43 -4.91
C VAL A 63 -2.79 -1.54 -3.95
N GLY A 64 -3.74 -2.29 -3.41
CA GLY A 64 -3.46 -3.46 -2.56
C GLY A 64 -2.70 -4.55 -3.30
N HIS A 65 -3.11 -4.89 -4.53
CA HIS A 65 -2.47 -5.95 -5.33
C HIS A 65 -0.99 -5.66 -5.63
N TYR A 66 -0.68 -4.46 -6.13
CA TYR A 66 0.70 -4.06 -6.43
C TYR A 66 1.56 -4.00 -5.16
N THR A 67 1.00 -3.47 -4.07
CA THR A 67 1.70 -3.43 -2.78
C THR A 67 1.99 -4.84 -2.25
N GLN A 68 1.05 -5.79 -2.40
CA GLN A 68 1.25 -7.18 -2.01
C GLN A 68 2.37 -7.86 -2.81
N TRP A 69 2.39 -7.67 -4.12
CA TRP A 69 3.43 -8.23 -4.98
C TRP A 69 4.80 -7.63 -4.67
N ALA A 70 4.88 -6.31 -4.47
CA ALA A 70 6.13 -5.64 -4.10
C ALA A 70 6.62 -6.09 -2.71
N ALA A 71 5.71 -6.27 -1.74
CA ALA A 71 6.01 -6.80 -0.42
C ALA A 71 6.51 -8.25 -0.47
N TYR A 72 5.82 -9.12 -1.21
CA TYR A 72 6.18 -10.53 -1.33
C TYR A 72 7.63 -10.70 -1.85
N ARG A 73 8.01 -9.94 -2.88
CA ARG A 73 9.37 -9.95 -3.44
C ARG A 73 10.41 -9.45 -2.44
N PHE A 74 10.13 -8.32 -1.78
CA PHE A 74 11.04 -7.74 -0.79
C PHE A 74 11.30 -8.69 0.39
N TYR A 75 10.24 -9.23 0.99
CA TYR A 75 10.38 -10.16 2.12
C TYR A 75 10.97 -11.51 1.71
N GLY A 76 10.65 -12.02 0.51
CA GLY A 76 11.25 -13.24 -0.02
C GLY A 76 12.76 -13.12 -0.21
N LEU A 77 13.22 -12.01 -0.81
CA LEU A 77 14.65 -11.74 -0.98
C LEU A 77 15.35 -11.51 0.36
N LEU A 78 14.74 -10.77 1.29
CA LEU A 78 15.30 -10.60 2.63
C LEU A 78 15.45 -11.92 3.39
N GLY A 79 14.43 -12.78 3.33
CA GLY A 79 14.49 -14.12 3.94
C GLY A 79 15.64 -14.95 3.37
N LEU A 80 15.85 -14.90 2.04
CA LEU A 80 16.98 -15.55 1.38
C LEU A 80 18.31 -15.01 1.91
N VAL A 81 18.46 -13.68 2.02
CA VAL A 81 19.70 -13.06 2.52
C VAL A 81 20.05 -13.57 3.92
N VAL A 82 19.08 -13.67 4.83
CA VAL A 82 19.32 -14.17 6.19
C VAL A 82 19.90 -15.59 6.18
N VAL A 83 19.37 -16.47 5.32
CA VAL A 83 19.87 -17.84 5.18
C VAL A 83 21.28 -17.86 4.59
N VAL A 84 21.53 -17.14 3.49
CA VAL A 84 22.85 -17.11 2.84
C VAL A 84 23.91 -16.46 3.74
N ALA A 85 23.56 -15.38 4.44
CA ALA A 85 24.45 -14.67 5.36
C ALA A 85 24.94 -15.54 6.53
N THR A 86 24.18 -16.57 6.90
CA THR A 86 24.59 -17.54 7.93
C THR A 86 25.89 -18.28 7.55
N PHE A 87 26.21 -18.40 6.27
CA PHE A 87 27.38 -19.17 5.80
C PHE A 87 28.69 -18.37 5.71
N TYR A 88 28.63 -17.03 5.65
CA TYR A 88 29.83 -16.20 5.47
C TYR A 88 30.05 -15.15 6.57
N GLY A 89 29.16 -15.09 7.56
CA GLY A 89 29.31 -14.26 8.76
C GLY A 89 29.46 -12.76 8.44
N THR A 90 30.54 -12.15 8.91
CA THR A 90 30.80 -10.70 8.81
C THR A 90 31.68 -10.31 7.63
N SER A 91 31.95 -11.23 6.70
CA SER A 91 32.77 -10.93 5.52
C SER A 91 32.16 -9.82 4.67
N ILE A 92 32.82 -8.67 4.61
CA ILE A 92 32.34 -7.47 3.90
C ILE A 92 32.22 -7.76 2.40
N MET A 93 33.18 -8.47 1.81
CA MET A 93 33.14 -8.81 0.38
C MET A 93 31.95 -9.72 0.05
N ALA A 94 31.65 -10.70 0.90
CA ALA A 94 30.49 -11.56 0.70
C ALA A 94 29.18 -10.76 0.84
N TRP A 95 29.10 -9.83 1.80
CA TRP A 95 27.95 -8.91 1.93
C TRP A 95 27.77 -8.02 0.70
N LEU A 96 28.84 -7.48 0.14
CA LEU A 96 28.80 -6.67 -1.08
C LEU A 96 28.34 -7.50 -2.30
N ILE A 97 28.81 -8.74 -2.42
CA ILE A 97 28.37 -9.66 -3.49
C ILE A 97 26.90 -9.98 -3.34
N THR A 98 26.45 -10.41 -2.16
CA THR A 98 25.03 -10.70 -1.88
C THR A 98 24.16 -9.50 -2.20
N TRP A 99 24.61 -8.30 -1.81
CA TRP A 99 23.90 -7.06 -2.09
C TRP A 99 23.87 -6.72 -3.58
N ALA A 100 24.98 -6.88 -4.29
CA ALA A 100 25.03 -6.68 -5.74
C ALA A 100 24.08 -7.65 -6.48
N VAL A 101 24.03 -8.91 -6.06
CA VAL A 101 23.09 -9.91 -6.59
C VAL A 101 21.64 -9.50 -6.30
N LEU A 102 21.34 -9.05 -5.07
CA LEU A 102 20.01 -8.54 -4.74
C LEU A 102 19.63 -7.36 -5.63
N ALA A 103 20.52 -6.38 -5.78
CA ALA A 103 20.27 -5.20 -6.59
C ALA A 103 20.00 -5.56 -8.06
N ILE A 104 20.78 -6.48 -8.62
CA ILE A 104 20.60 -6.96 -10.00
C ILE A 104 19.24 -7.65 -10.20
N ILE A 105 18.74 -8.39 -9.21
CA ILE A 105 17.45 -9.08 -9.33
C ILE A 105 16.29 -8.11 -9.12
N MET A 106 16.39 -7.30 -8.07
CA MET A 106 15.27 -6.53 -7.55
C MET A 106 15.08 -5.20 -8.28
N VAL A 107 16.16 -4.50 -8.66
CA VAL A 107 16.06 -3.20 -9.37
C VAL A 107 15.30 -3.34 -10.70
N PRO A 108 15.62 -4.29 -11.61
CA PRO A 108 14.87 -4.45 -12.85
C PRO A 108 13.41 -4.82 -12.60
N TRP A 109 13.15 -5.64 -11.58
CA TRP A 109 11.79 -6.07 -11.26
C TRP A 109 10.94 -4.91 -10.73
N THR A 110 11.51 -4.08 -9.84
CA THR A 110 10.87 -2.86 -9.35
C THR A 110 10.62 -1.87 -10.49
N ILE A 111 11.58 -1.68 -11.40
CA ILE A 111 11.40 -0.80 -12.57
C ILE A 111 10.27 -1.31 -13.47
N TYR A 112 10.22 -2.62 -13.73
CA TYR A 112 9.14 -3.22 -14.51
C TYR A 112 7.77 -2.98 -13.88
N ASP A 113 7.66 -3.16 -12.56
CA ASP A 113 6.43 -2.90 -11.79
C ASP A 113 6.00 -1.43 -11.90
N LEU A 114 6.96 -0.49 -11.79
CA LEU A 114 6.70 0.93 -12.02
C LEU A 114 6.19 1.20 -13.43
N ILE A 115 6.82 0.64 -14.46
CA ILE A 115 6.37 0.83 -15.85
C ILE A 115 4.95 0.29 -16.03
N LEU A 116 4.65 -0.87 -15.43
CA LEU A 116 3.33 -1.48 -15.50
C LEU A 116 2.26 -0.62 -14.81
N ILE A 117 2.51 -0.17 -13.58
CA ILE A 117 1.68 0.80 -12.84
C ILE A 117 1.49 2.07 -13.68
N TYR A 118 2.53 2.52 -14.40
CA TYR A 118 2.45 3.75 -15.18
C TYR A 118 1.69 3.61 -16.50
N LYS A 119 1.68 2.41 -17.11
CA LYS A 119 0.95 2.12 -18.35
C LYS A 119 -0.52 1.77 -18.11
N GLU A 120 -0.89 1.31 -16.92
CA GLU A 120 -2.28 0.97 -16.63
C GLU A 120 -3.19 2.19 -16.57
N GLU A 121 -4.42 2.02 -17.07
CA GLU A 121 -5.48 3.00 -16.94
C GLU A 121 -6.08 2.94 -15.54
N TRP A 122 -5.74 3.94 -14.74
CA TRP A 122 -6.30 4.14 -13.40
C TRP A 122 -7.68 4.80 -13.55
N HIS A 123 -8.70 4.09 -13.11
CA HIS A 123 -10.07 4.58 -13.14
C HIS A 123 -10.38 5.32 -11.83
N GLU A 124 -11.18 6.38 -11.93
CA GLU A 124 -11.76 7.00 -10.74
C GLU A 124 -12.71 6.01 -10.10
N SER A 125 -12.51 5.76 -8.81
CA SER A 125 -13.36 4.86 -8.03
C SER A 125 -14.30 5.72 -7.20
N GLU A 126 -15.59 5.68 -7.55
CA GLU A 126 -16.68 6.29 -6.79
C GLU A 126 -16.96 5.43 -5.55
N PHE A 127 -16.83 6.01 -4.36
CA PHE A 127 -17.31 5.38 -3.14
C PHE A 127 -18.59 6.08 -2.70
N GLU A 128 -19.69 5.33 -2.66
CA GLU A 128 -20.90 5.75 -1.97
C GLU A 128 -20.58 5.76 -0.47
N GLN A 129 -20.36 6.94 0.08
CA GLN A 129 -20.26 7.09 1.52
C GLN A 129 -21.59 6.69 2.13
N GLN A 130 -21.58 5.62 2.92
CA GLN A 130 -22.75 5.23 3.69
C GLN A 130 -23.24 6.47 4.46
N PRO A 131 -24.50 6.89 4.33
CA PRO A 131 -24.98 8.12 4.92
C PRO A 131 -24.68 8.11 6.42
N VAL A 132 -23.79 8.99 6.86
CA VAL A 132 -23.56 9.17 8.30
C VAL A 132 -24.84 9.75 8.84
N LEU A 133 -25.67 8.90 9.43
CA LEU A 133 -26.87 9.33 10.14
C LEU A 133 -26.41 10.35 11.18
N GLN A 134 -26.78 11.62 10.96
CA GLN A 134 -26.49 12.67 11.91
C GLN A 134 -27.09 12.27 13.27
N PRO A 135 -26.48 12.65 14.41
CA PRO A 135 -26.94 12.24 15.74
C PRO A 135 -28.44 12.46 15.96
N GLU A 136 -28.97 13.55 15.40
CA GLU A 136 -30.39 13.90 15.37
C GLU A 136 -31.26 12.86 14.62
N GLN A 137 -30.79 12.36 13.47
CA GLN A 137 -31.49 11.36 12.65
C GLN A 137 -31.47 9.96 13.30
N VAL A 138 -30.40 9.64 14.04
CA VAL A 138 -30.31 8.41 14.86
C VAL A 138 -31.33 8.45 15.99
N LYS A 139 -31.49 9.62 16.65
CA LYS A 139 -32.46 9.81 17.73
C LYS A 139 -33.89 9.70 17.22
N GLN A 140 -34.22 10.38 16.12
CA GLN A 140 -35.55 10.33 15.51
C GLN A 140 -35.95 8.93 15.03
N ARG A 141 -35.01 8.16 14.45
CA ARG A 141 -35.28 6.76 14.08
C ARG A 141 -35.61 5.89 15.30
N LYS A 142 -34.85 6.04 16.39
CA LYS A 142 -35.09 5.30 17.63
C LYS A 142 -36.42 5.66 18.28
N ASP A 143 -36.80 6.92 18.23
CA ASP A 143 -38.08 7.40 18.79
C ASP A 143 -39.27 6.87 17.95
N ASN A 144 -39.15 6.83 16.61
CA ASN A 144 -40.17 6.24 15.74
C ASN A 144 -40.32 4.72 15.92
N ASP A 145 -39.22 3.98 16.09
CA ASP A 145 -39.23 2.52 16.33
C ASP A 145 -39.86 2.14 17.70
N GLN A 146 -39.96 3.09 18.64
CA GLN A 146 -40.63 2.89 19.94
C GLN A 146 -42.14 3.18 19.92
N THR A 147 -42.66 3.71 18.81
CA THR A 147 -44.09 4.09 18.67
C THR A 147 -44.89 3.21 17.70
N SER A 148 -44.30 2.13 17.19
CA SER A 148 -44.98 1.09 16.38
C SER A 148 -45.20 -0.20 17.16
#